data_AF-A0A7S3I0M7-F1
#
_entry.id   AF-A0A7S3I0M7-F1
#
_cell.length_a   1.000
_cell.length_b   1.000
_cell.length_c   1.000
_cell.angle_alpha   90.00
_cell.angle_beta   90.00
_cell.angle_gamma   90.00
#
_symmetry.space_group_name_H-M   'P 1'
#
loop_
_entity.id
_entity.type
_entity.pdbx_description
1 polymer ?
#
loop_
_entity_poly.entity_id
_entity_poly.type
_entity_poly.pdbx_seq_one_letter_code
_entity_poly.pdbx_strand_id
1 'polypeptide(L)'
;MKSFAFAGLTALALADKGSFPRDDSFHADCHVSAQFDGVSCDSLYALMDAEIRSWNSDTTSPAQGVYNLKEESVDDYIWSTRLTKNQKYTDDQLFEFSSNDTGCAVTGRSRSQSMSYYDYSVNFCNLWNVYNGLNLTSYSVGKCGYPAKDPASTCAKY
;
A
#
# COMPACT_ATOMS: atom_id res chain seq x y z
N MET A 1 25.42 41.99 -28.31
CA MET A 1 24.24 41.70 -27.46
C MET A 1 24.51 40.39 -26.77
N LYS A 2 24.64 40.37 -25.43
CA LYS A 2 24.91 39.14 -24.66
C LYS A 2 23.57 38.52 -24.29
N SER A 3 23.18 37.43 -24.96
CA SER A 3 22.03 36.62 -24.54
C SER A 3 22.42 35.83 -23.29
N PHE A 4 21.73 36.08 -22.19
CA PHE A 4 21.77 35.24 -21.01
C PHE A 4 20.65 34.19 -21.15
N ALA A 5 21.04 32.91 -21.21
CA ALA A 5 20.09 31.82 -21.10
C ALA A 5 19.76 31.61 -19.62
N PHE A 6 18.48 31.80 -19.25
CA PHE A 6 17.96 31.38 -17.95
C PHE A 6 17.64 29.88 -18.03
N ALA A 7 18.46 29.06 -17.35
CA ALA A 7 18.11 27.67 -17.07
C ALA A 7 17.07 27.67 -15.94
N GLY A 8 15.83 27.30 -16.25
CA GLY A 8 14.78 27.12 -15.25
C GLY A 8 15.05 25.87 -14.41
N LEU A 9 15.14 26.02 -13.09
CA LEU A 9 15.05 24.90 -12.16
C LEU A 9 13.61 24.40 -12.14
N THR A 10 13.35 23.24 -12.75
CA THR A 10 12.16 22.44 -12.43
C THR A 10 12.35 21.84 -11.05
N ALA A 11 11.55 22.26 -10.08
CA ALA A 11 11.44 21.58 -8.79
C ALA A 11 10.80 20.22 -9.03
N LEU A 12 11.58 19.15 -8.89
CA LEU A 12 11.06 17.79 -8.77
C LEU A 12 10.27 17.74 -7.47
N ALA A 13 8.99 17.40 -7.53
CA ALA A 13 8.23 17.06 -6.33
C ALA A 13 8.93 15.84 -5.71
N LEU A 14 9.52 16.04 -4.53
CA LEU A 14 10.12 14.94 -3.77
C LEU A 14 9.00 14.05 -3.28
N ALA A 15 9.21 12.74 -3.41
CA ALA A 15 8.32 11.77 -2.85
C ALA A 15 8.25 11.97 -1.32
N ASP A 16 7.07 12.14 -0.74
CA ASP A 16 6.80 12.38 0.67
C ASP A 16 5.60 11.55 1.16
N LYS A 17 5.89 10.47 1.89
CA LYS A 17 4.90 9.65 2.59
C LYS A 17 4.03 10.44 3.58
N GLY A 18 4.49 11.61 4.05
CA GLY A 18 3.71 12.55 4.87
C GLY A 18 2.49 13.13 4.15
N SER A 19 2.45 13.05 2.81
CA SER A 19 1.31 13.44 1.97
C SER A 19 0.21 12.39 1.92
N PHE A 20 0.42 11.19 2.47
CA PHE A 20 -0.64 10.18 2.56
C PHE A 20 -1.84 10.73 3.36
N PRO A 21 -3.08 10.59 2.86
CA PRO A 21 -4.25 11.17 3.51
C PRO A 21 -4.36 10.75 4.98
N ARG A 22 -4.66 11.73 5.82
CA ARG A 22 -4.96 11.46 7.22
C ARG A 22 -6.29 10.73 7.31
N ASP A 23 -6.35 9.86 8.31
CA ASP A 23 -7.58 9.19 8.69
C ASP A 23 -8.68 10.20 9.07
N ASP A 24 -9.93 9.88 8.74
CA ASP A 24 -11.10 10.64 9.14
C ASP A 24 -12.35 9.75 9.22
N SER A 25 -13.46 10.28 9.73
CA SER A 25 -14.69 9.51 9.93
C SER A 25 -15.52 9.27 8.67
N PHE A 26 -15.14 9.86 7.53
CA PHE A 26 -15.87 9.79 6.27
C PHE A 26 -15.26 8.80 5.28
N HIS A 27 -14.05 8.31 5.53
CA HIS A 27 -13.35 7.38 4.65
C HIS A 27 -12.96 6.13 5.43
N ALA A 28 -13.37 4.97 4.92
CA ALA A 28 -12.96 3.69 5.45
C ALA A 28 -11.43 3.60 5.45
N ASP A 29 -10.87 3.16 6.57
CA ASP A 29 -9.44 2.98 6.75
C ASP A 29 -9.11 1.71 7.55
N CYS A 30 -7.89 1.23 7.35
CA CYS A 30 -7.33 0.13 8.10
C CYS A 30 -5.80 0.24 8.16
N HIS A 31 -5.24 -0.06 9.33
CA HIS A 31 -3.81 -0.08 9.59
C HIS A 31 -3.41 -1.50 9.99
N VAL A 32 -2.47 -2.08 9.25
CA VAL A 32 -1.97 -3.44 9.47
C VAL A 32 -0.45 -3.41 9.36
N SER A 33 0.24 -3.89 10.39
CA SER A 33 1.69 -4.04 10.36
C SER A 33 2.04 -5.51 10.14
N ALA A 34 3.06 -5.79 9.33
CA ALA A 34 3.53 -7.13 9.02
C ALA A 34 5.03 -7.28 9.30
N GLN A 35 5.45 -8.49 9.66
CA GLN A 35 6.83 -8.86 9.92
C GLN A 35 7.29 -9.92 8.91
N PHE A 36 8.51 -9.76 8.40
CA PHE A 36 9.18 -10.66 7.47
C PHE A 36 10.56 -11.03 8.04
N ASP A 37 10.61 -12.15 8.75
CA ASP A 37 11.86 -12.61 9.37
C ASP A 37 12.84 -13.15 8.31
N GLY A 38 14.11 -12.83 8.47
CA GLY A 38 15.19 -13.26 7.56
C GLY A 38 15.21 -12.54 6.21
N VAL A 39 14.35 -11.55 5.98
CA VAL A 39 14.33 -10.72 4.77
C VAL A 39 14.74 -9.30 5.14
N SER A 40 15.74 -8.75 4.45
CA SER A 40 16.15 -7.36 4.62
C SER A 40 15.16 -6.40 3.95
N CYS A 41 15.07 -5.14 4.42
CA CYS A 41 14.08 -4.21 3.89
C CYS A 41 14.29 -3.81 2.43
N ASP A 42 15.54 -3.75 1.96
CA ASP A 42 15.85 -3.53 0.53
C ASP A 42 15.33 -4.68 -0.35
N SER A 43 15.57 -5.92 0.08
CA SER A 43 15.04 -7.10 -0.61
C SER A 43 13.52 -7.15 -0.56
N LEU A 44 12.93 -6.86 0.60
CA LEU A 44 11.47 -6.85 0.77
C LEU A 44 10.82 -5.72 -0.04
N TYR A 45 11.44 -4.54 -0.10
CA TYR A 45 10.98 -3.43 -0.93
C TYR A 45 10.93 -3.85 -2.40
N ALA A 46 12.02 -4.41 -2.92
CA ALA A 46 12.08 -4.85 -4.32
C ALA A 46 11.04 -5.95 -4.62
N LEU A 47 10.84 -6.89 -3.71
CA LEU A 47 9.82 -7.94 -3.85
C LEU A 47 8.40 -7.36 -3.81
N MET A 48 8.13 -6.44 -2.89
CA MET A 48 6.82 -5.81 -2.75
C MET A 48 6.48 -4.90 -3.92
N ASP A 49 7.43 -4.13 -4.40
CA ASP A 49 7.28 -3.30 -5.60
C ASP A 49 6.93 -4.18 -6.81
N ALA A 50 7.69 -5.27 -7.03
CA ALA A 50 7.42 -6.21 -8.11
C ALA A 50 6.03 -6.86 -7.98
N GLU A 51 5.64 -7.28 -6.78
CA GLU A 51 4.33 -7.87 -6.50
C GLU A 51 3.19 -6.90 -6.85
N ILE A 52 3.25 -5.66 -6.31
CA ILE A 52 2.24 -4.62 -6.56
C ILE A 52 2.14 -4.28 -8.05
N ARG A 53 3.28 -4.13 -8.74
CA ARG A 53 3.30 -3.82 -10.19
C ARG A 53 2.78 -4.97 -11.04
N SER A 54 2.91 -6.22 -10.56
CA SER A 54 2.38 -7.39 -11.28
C SER A 54 0.85 -7.40 -11.32
N TRP A 55 0.19 -6.72 -10.37
CA TRP A 55 -1.26 -6.67 -10.20
C TRP A 55 -1.94 -5.54 -10.97
N ASN A 56 -1.46 -5.26 -12.18
CA ASN A 56 -1.91 -4.16 -13.03
C ASN A 56 -3.22 -4.45 -13.81
N SER A 57 -3.89 -5.57 -13.52
CA SER A 57 -5.19 -5.94 -14.11
C SER A 57 -6.07 -6.71 -13.12
N ASP A 58 -7.36 -6.84 -13.44
CA ASP A 58 -8.33 -7.59 -12.64
C ASP A 58 -8.15 -9.12 -12.73
N THR A 59 -7.21 -9.59 -13.54
CA THR A 59 -6.87 -11.02 -13.69
C THR A 59 -5.56 -11.39 -13.02
N THR A 60 -4.77 -10.40 -12.59
CA THR A 60 -3.43 -10.61 -12.02
C THR A 60 -3.40 -10.50 -10.50
N SER A 61 -4.32 -9.76 -9.88
CA SER A 61 -4.38 -9.67 -8.43
C SER A 61 -5.21 -10.80 -7.78
N PRO A 62 -4.90 -11.19 -6.52
CA PRO A 62 -5.60 -12.26 -5.80
C PRO A 62 -7.12 -12.08 -5.66
N ALA A 63 -7.59 -10.83 -5.71
CA ALA A 63 -8.98 -10.44 -5.48
C ALA A 63 -9.57 -9.61 -6.64
N GLN A 64 -8.98 -9.71 -7.82
CA GLN A 64 -9.48 -9.09 -9.06
C GLN A 64 -9.64 -7.55 -9.00
N GLY A 65 -8.84 -6.87 -8.18
CA GLY A 65 -8.68 -5.42 -8.26
C GLY A 65 -7.48 -5.02 -9.12
N VAL A 66 -7.42 -3.77 -9.54
CA VAL A 66 -6.31 -3.23 -10.36
C VAL A 66 -5.45 -2.33 -9.49
N TYR A 67 -4.17 -2.65 -9.36
CA TYR A 67 -3.20 -1.89 -8.58
C TYR A 67 -2.42 -0.94 -9.50
N ASN A 68 -2.14 0.25 -9.02
CA ASN A 68 -1.27 1.21 -9.69
C ASN A 68 -0.33 1.84 -8.68
N LEU A 69 0.95 1.98 -9.05
CA LEU A 69 1.87 2.79 -8.27
C LEU A 69 1.47 4.26 -8.37
N LYS A 70 1.46 4.94 -7.23
CA LYS A 70 1.23 6.38 -7.14
C LYS A 70 2.54 7.12 -6.88
N GLU A 71 3.32 6.63 -5.92
CA GLU A 71 4.54 7.27 -5.44
C GLU A 71 5.39 6.26 -4.65
N GLU A 72 6.70 6.45 -4.59
CA GLU A 72 7.60 5.61 -3.81
C GLU A 72 8.89 6.33 -3.46
N SER A 73 9.55 5.86 -2.42
CA SER A 73 10.97 6.11 -2.16
C SER A 73 11.64 4.77 -1.92
N VAL A 74 12.65 4.46 -2.74
CA VAL A 74 13.38 3.18 -2.70
C VAL A 74 13.83 2.87 -1.28
N ASP A 75 13.54 1.65 -0.84
CA ASP A 75 13.84 1.09 0.49
C ASP A 75 13.16 1.79 1.70
N ASP A 76 12.34 2.83 1.49
CA ASP A 76 11.61 3.55 2.55
C ASP A 76 10.11 3.30 2.51
N TYR A 77 9.46 3.53 1.36
CA TYR A 77 8.02 3.27 1.24
C TYR A 77 7.52 3.07 -0.19
N ILE A 78 6.38 2.39 -0.30
CA ILE A 78 5.58 2.29 -1.53
C ILE A 78 4.18 2.85 -1.24
N TRP A 79 3.74 3.79 -2.06
CA TRP A 79 2.36 4.24 -2.11
C TRP A 79 1.72 3.77 -3.42
N SER A 80 0.79 2.82 -3.31
CA SER A 80 -0.04 2.35 -4.41
C SER A 80 -1.50 2.76 -4.23
N THR A 81 -2.27 2.55 -5.30
CA THR A 81 -3.73 2.61 -5.27
C THR A 81 -4.27 1.28 -5.75
N ARG A 82 -5.48 0.95 -5.32
CA ARG A 82 -6.21 -0.18 -5.86
C ARG A 82 -7.63 0.23 -6.23
N LEU A 83 -8.01 -0.03 -7.47
CA LEU A 83 -9.39 -0.02 -7.93
C LEU A 83 -10.03 -1.38 -7.63
N THR A 84 -11.14 -1.38 -6.89
CA THR A 84 -11.85 -2.62 -6.51
C THR A 84 -12.39 -3.37 -7.72
N LYS A 85 -12.66 -4.68 -7.56
CA LYS A 85 -13.20 -5.57 -8.61
C LYS A 85 -14.43 -5.02 -9.34
N ASN A 86 -15.32 -4.33 -8.63
CA ASN A 86 -16.52 -3.73 -9.20
C ASN A 86 -16.30 -2.33 -9.80
N GLN A 87 -15.05 -1.85 -9.82
CA GLN A 87 -14.61 -0.56 -10.32
C GLN A 87 -15.28 0.66 -9.64
N LYS A 88 -15.78 0.49 -8.41
CA LYS A 88 -16.50 1.55 -7.69
C LYS A 88 -15.63 2.36 -6.74
N TYR A 89 -14.63 1.73 -6.14
CA TYR A 89 -13.83 2.34 -5.09
C TYR A 89 -12.36 2.26 -5.46
N THR A 90 -11.67 3.39 -5.28
CA THR A 90 -10.22 3.44 -5.32
C THR A 90 -9.74 3.68 -3.90
N ASP A 91 -8.85 2.82 -3.42
CA ASP A 91 -8.24 2.96 -2.11
C ASP A 91 -6.75 3.28 -2.27
N ASP A 92 -6.25 4.22 -1.49
CA ASP A 92 -4.82 4.45 -1.30
C ASP A 92 -4.26 3.36 -0.36
N GLN A 93 -3.02 2.95 -0.61
CA GLN A 93 -2.27 1.95 0.15
C GLN A 93 -0.84 2.46 0.34
N LEU A 94 -0.39 2.58 1.59
CA LEU A 94 0.97 2.96 1.94
C LEU A 94 1.63 1.82 2.70
N PHE A 95 2.84 1.49 2.30
CA PHE A 95 3.70 0.48 2.92
C PHE A 95 5.03 1.13 3.30
N GLU A 96 5.29 1.28 4.59
CA GLU A 96 6.54 1.87 5.09
C GLU A 96 7.43 0.79 5.67
N PHE A 97 8.68 0.72 5.22
CA PHE A 97 9.64 -0.32 5.59
C PHE A 97 10.49 0.12 6.77
N SER A 98 10.76 -0.80 7.70
CA SER A 98 11.59 -0.54 8.86
C SER A 98 12.39 -1.78 9.24
N SER A 99 13.71 -1.67 9.19
CA SER A 99 14.62 -2.75 9.58
C SER A 99 14.55 -2.99 11.08
N ASN A 100 14.62 -4.25 11.49
CA ASN A 100 14.74 -4.66 12.89
C ASN A 100 15.70 -5.85 13.04
N ASP A 101 15.87 -6.34 14.26
CA ASP A 101 16.84 -7.39 14.58
C ASP A 101 16.54 -8.75 13.91
N THR A 102 15.28 -9.00 13.50
CA THR A 102 14.87 -10.28 12.91
C THR A 102 14.66 -10.22 11.40
N GLY A 103 14.60 -9.02 10.80
CA GLY A 103 14.40 -8.82 9.37
C GLY A 103 13.81 -7.44 9.07
N CYS A 104 12.68 -7.43 8.36
CA CYS A 104 11.97 -6.20 8.00
C CYS A 104 10.54 -6.20 8.51
N ALA A 105 10.15 -5.10 9.16
CA ALA A 105 8.76 -4.80 9.45
C ALA A 105 8.20 -3.83 8.40
N VAL A 106 6.91 -3.96 8.10
CA VAL A 106 6.17 -3.04 7.24
C VAL A 106 5.00 -2.47 8.02
N THR A 107 4.88 -1.14 8.06
CA THR A 107 3.68 -0.46 8.56
C THR A 107 2.77 -0.13 7.38
N GLY A 108 1.60 -0.76 7.34
CA GLY A 108 0.61 -0.58 6.28
C GLY A 108 -0.52 0.35 6.68
N ARG A 109 -0.92 1.23 5.76
CA ARG A 109 -2.14 2.04 5.88
C ARG A 109 -2.92 1.95 4.58
N SER A 110 -4.19 1.60 4.64
CA SER A 110 -5.09 1.68 3.49
C SER A 110 -6.30 2.55 3.83
N ARG A 111 -6.68 3.43 2.90
CA ARG A 111 -7.81 4.35 3.07
C ARG A 111 -8.52 4.54 1.74
N SER A 112 -9.85 4.55 1.76
CA SER A 112 -10.62 4.85 0.56
C SER A 112 -10.49 6.31 0.13
N GLN A 113 -10.40 6.56 -1.18
CA GLN A 113 -10.39 7.92 -1.74
C GLN A 113 -11.77 8.57 -1.72
N SER A 114 -12.82 7.75 -1.83
CA SER A 114 -14.20 8.19 -1.79
C SER A 114 -14.81 8.03 -0.40
N MET A 115 -15.81 8.85 -0.10
CA MET A 115 -16.57 8.74 1.15
C MET A 115 -17.18 7.34 1.28
N SER A 116 -16.83 6.67 2.37
CA SER A 116 -17.18 5.28 2.66
C SER A 116 -17.22 5.09 4.18
N TYR A 117 -18.40 4.74 4.70
CA TYR A 117 -18.58 4.52 6.15
C TYR A 117 -18.35 3.06 6.56
N TYR A 118 -18.59 2.13 5.63
CA TYR A 118 -18.51 0.69 5.89
C TYR A 118 -17.46 0.06 4.99
N ASP A 119 -16.37 -0.41 5.59
CA ASP A 119 -15.22 -0.96 4.89
C ASP A 119 -15.45 -2.42 4.42
N TYR A 120 -16.16 -3.22 5.22
CA TYR A 120 -16.35 -4.66 4.99
C TYR A 120 -15.03 -5.43 4.75
N SER A 121 -13.94 -5.01 5.40
CA SER A 121 -12.59 -5.57 5.29
C SER A 121 -11.83 -5.25 4.00
N VAL A 122 -12.34 -4.37 3.14
CA VAL A 122 -11.64 -4.02 1.88
C VAL A 122 -10.27 -3.41 2.17
N ASN A 123 -10.19 -2.38 3.03
CA ASN A 123 -8.91 -1.75 3.37
C ASN A 123 -7.98 -2.69 4.16
N PHE A 124 -8.53 -3.60 4.97
CA PHE A 124 -7.73 -4.67 5.58
C PHE A 124 -7.12 -5.60 4.52
N CYS A 125 -7.95 -6.09 3.59
CA CYS A 125 -7.54 -7.05 2.58
C CYS A 125 -6.61 -6.46 1.53
N ASN A 126 -6.74 -5.17 1.23
CA ASN A 126 -5.78 -4.40 0.44
C ASN A 126 -4.34 -4.54 0.96
N LEU A 127 -4.14 -4.42 2.28
CA LEU A 127 -2.82 -4.59 2.90
C LEU A 127 -2.44 -6.06 3.01
N TRP A 128 -3.35 -6.89 3.53
CA TRP A 128 -3.08 -8.29 3.81
C TRP A 128 -2.74 -9.10 2.55
N ASN A 129 -3.40 -8.86 1.42
CA ASN A 129 -3.11 -9.57 0.17
C ASN A 129 -1.66 -9.35 -0.28
N VAL A 130 -1.15 -8.11 -0.23
CA VAL A 130 0.26 -7.80 -0.55
C VAL A 130 1.19 -8.57 0.38
N TYR A 131 0.94 -8.53 1.69
CA TYR A 131 1.78 -9.25 2.65
C TYR A 131 1.74 -10.77 2.46
N ASN A 132 0.57 -11.31 2.14
CA ASN A 132 0.38 -12.75 1.95
C ASN A 132 1.08 -13.23 0.67
N GLY A 133 1.09 -12.44 -0.41
CA GLY A 133 1.85 -12.75 -1.62
C GLY A 133 3.37 -12.87 -1.37
N LEU A 134 3.86 -12.20 -0.33
CA LEU A 134 5.27 -12.16 0.06
C LEU A 134 5.62 -13.10 1.22
N ASN A 135 4.70 -13.98 1.65
CA ASN A 135 4.91 -14.93 2.74
C ASN A 135 5.30 -14.28 4.07
N LEU A 136 4.50 -13.31 4.54
CA LEU A 136 4.68 -12.72 5.88
C LEU A 136 4.83 -13.79 6.98
N THR A 137 5.66 -13.47 7.99
CA THR A 137 5.84 -14.32 9.17
C THR A 137 4.71 -14.10 10.18
N SER A 138 4.37 -12.84 10.43
CA SER A 138 3.26 -12.46 11.31
C SER A 138 2.73 -11.09 10.95
N TYR A 139 1.54 -10.75 11.46
CA TYR A 139 0.98 -9.42 11.35
C TYR A 139 0.22 -9.04 12.61
N SER A 140 -0.01 -7.74 12.77
CA SER A 140 -0.86 -7.18 13.81
C SER A 140 -1.81 -6.16 13.21
N VAL A 141 -3.02 -6.11 13.76
CA VAL A 141 -4.06 -5.17 13.34
C VAL A 141 -4.04 -3.98 14.29
N GLY A 142 -3.80 -2.79 13.74
CA GLY A 142 -3.90 -1.54 14.46
C GLY A 142 -5.32 -0.99 14.41
N LYS A 143 -5.45 0.29 14.04
CA LYS A 143 -6.76 0.90 13.82
C LYS A 143 -7.40 0.31 12.56
N CYS A 144 -8.48 -0.45 12.72
CA CYS A 144 -9.21 -1.03 11.62
C CYS A 144 -10.66 -1.24 12.03
N GLY A 145 -11.62 -0.65 11.30
CA GLY A 145 -13.04 -0.78 11.64
C GLY A 145 -13.60 -2.19 11.39
N TYR A 146 -13.09 -2.86 10.35
CA TYR A 146 -13.60 -4.14 9.88
C TYR A 146 -12.45 -5.10 9.51
N PRO A 147 -11.60 -5.53 10.46
CA PRO A 147 -10.58 -6.52 10.15
C PRO A 147 -11.21 -7.87 9.80
N ALA A 148 -10.64 -8.57 8.81
CA ALA A 148 -11.12 -9.90 8.46
C ALA A 148 -10.76 -10.90 9.57
N LYS A 149 -11.75 -11.64 10.06
CA LYS A 149 -11.54 -12.74 11.04
C LYS A 149 -10.84 -13.95 10.44
N ASP A 150 -11.12 -14.19 9.16
CA ASP A 150 -10.47 -15.20 8.34
C ASP A 150 -9.95 -14.52 7.07
N PRO A 151 -8.73 -13.95 7.12
CA PRO A 151 -8.14 -13.21 6.00
C PRO A 151 -8.06 -14.04 4.72
N ALA A 152 -7.69 -15.31 4.79
CA ALA A 152 -7.50 -16.15 3.61
C ALA A 152 -8.80 -16.29 2.79
N SER A 153 -9.93 -16.54 3.45
CA SER A 153 -11.22 -16.66 2.74
C SER A 153 -11.88 -15.32 2.42
N THR A 154 -11.66 -14.30 3.27
CA THR A 154 -12.26 -12.98 3.10
C THR A 154 -11.55 -12.20 2.00
N CYS A 155 -10.22 -12.15 2.03
CA CYS A 155 -9.40 -11.37 1.12
C CYS A 155 -9.20 -12.04 -0.25
N ALA A 156 -9.52 -13.33 -0.40
CA ALA A 156 -9.71 -13.92 -1.72
C ALA A 156 -10.90 -13.29 -2.51
N LYS A 157 -11.80 -12.59 -1.82
CA LYS A 157 -12.96 -11.89 -2.42
C LYS A 157 -12.74 -10.39 -2.57
N TYR A 158 -11.84 -9.82 -1.76
CA TYR A 158 -11.67 -8.39 -1.56
C TYR A 158 -10.24 -7.95 -1.71
#